data_AF-A0A292R9W5-F1
#
_entry.id   AF-A0A292R9W5-F1
#
_cell.length_a   1.000
_cell.length_b   1.000
_cell.length_c   1.000
_cell.angle_alpha   90.00
_cell.angle_beta   90.00
_cell.angle_gamma   90.00
#
_symmetry.space_group_name_H-M   'P 1'
#
loop_
_entity.id
_entity.type
_entity.pdbx_description
1 polymer ?
#
loop_
_entity_poly.entity_id
_entity_poly.type
_entity_poly.pdbx_seq_one_letter_code
_entity_poly.pdbx_strand_id
1 'polypeptide(L)'
;MKKLLAGLLVCGMLAINTVPALAYNGIDDVEKAYWAQPEIESVVTDSVMSLTNGNFYPENRISRVEFVKALLKVLGNENLEVKSKVKFSDVAKSSDDYAPVARSQQLGLVYGYPNGTFKPQGPILRDEAQSVISHITIEGNVDENNILSKYSDSASVPAWAKHVYAKTLSYGIYVNHPDENQLRPTDELTRAEAAVLLYRLRQRLDLVKDQYKNVTETTLGTEHLTMVKKAPSHEVTITNLRNVVKEGNVLVVAFNEQFKSKLHASGDGVTFTNPEDIKTDEGTLLIPAGSTFYGNVLDIKDPQWFNKNARVYVQMNKVVTPDGQTVNLNAKPFYKDYALKEGPWMTAGKVALYTVGGTAVGTGAGVGFSFIPSPDKVGTGIAIGTPVGAGVGLVTGLVTPGLNYSAKSGEEIKVILLEDASITKTKSNL
;
A
#
# COMPACT_ATOMS: atom_id res chain seq x y z
N MET A 1 -46.46 47.28 40.83
CA MET A 1 -45.28 47.91 41.46
C MET A 1 -44.01 47.21 40.95
N LYS A 2 -43.04 47.98 40.42
CA LYS A 2 -41.56 47.78 40.38
C LYS A 2 -41.03 46.40 39.91
N LYS A 3 -40.47 46.24 38.69
CA LYS A 3 -39.06 46.50 38.24
C LYS A 3 -37.93 45.80 39.05
N LEU A 4 -37.08 45.08 38.28
CA LEU A 4 -35.63 44.75 38.43
C LEU A 4 -35.24 43.60 39.40
N LEU A 5 -34.40 42.58 39.13
CA LEU A 5 -33.14 42.28 38.38
C LEU A 5 -32.01 41.93 39.38
N ALA A 6 -31.51 40.68 39.36
CA ALA A 6 -30.17 40.19 39.74
C ALA A 6 -30.25 38.64 39.81
N GLY A 7 -29.50 37.80 39.09
CA GLY A 7 -28.19 37.94 38.47
C GLY A 7 -27.12 37.38 39.40
N LEU A 8 -26.88 36.06 39.42
CA LEU A 8 -25.59 35.46 39.81
C LEU A 8 -25.50 33.95 39.52
N LEU A 9 -24.46 33.56 38.78
CA LEU A 9 -23.55 32.44 39.06
C LEU A 9 -24.01 30.99 38.79
N VAL A 10 -23.85 30.52 37.54
CA VAL A 10 -23.32 29.16 37.25
C VAL A 10 -22.45 29.21 35.98
N CYS A 11 -21.24 29.76 36.09
CA CYS A 11 -20.16 29.41 35.16
C CYS A 11 -19.57 28.09 35.65
N GLY A 12 -20.17 26.97 35.22
CA GLY A 12 -19.59 25.64 35.39
C GLY A 12 -18.32 25.56 34.54
N MET A 13 -17.17 25.49 35.21
CA MET A 13 -15.86 25.22 34.64
C MET A 13 -15.89 23.94 33.79
N LEU A 14 -16.02 24.08 32.47
CA LEU A 14 -15.44 23.13 31.53
C LEU A 14 -13.97 23.48 31.39
N ALA A 15 -13.15 22.99 32.32
CA ALA A 15 -11.72 22.90 32.10
C ALA A 15 -11.50 21.83 31.03
N ILE A 16 -11.58 22.23 29.77
CA ILE A 16 -11.04 21.46 28.66
C ILE A 16 -9.54 21.49 28.90
N ASN A 17 -9.00 20.40 29.44
CA ASN A 17 -7.57 20.13 29.36
C ASN A 17 -7.28 19.90 27.87
N THR A 18 -7.16 20.98 27.10
CA THR A 18 -6.52 20.92 25.79
C THR A 18 -5.06 20.63 26.09
N VAL A 19 -4.71 19.34 26.12
CA VAL A 19 -3.33 18.95 25.85
C VAL A 19 -3.03 19.59 24.49
N PRO A 20 -2.09 20.55 24.39
CA PRO A 20 -1.70 21.02 23.08
C PRO A 20 -1.23 19.78 22.32
N ALA A 21 -1.97 19.41 21.28
CA ALA A 21 -1.42 18.53 20.26
C ALA A 21 -0.19 19.27 19.75
N LEU A 22 1.00 18.84 20.16
CA LEU A 22 2.23 19.28 19.54
C LEU A 22 2.06 18.92 18.06
N ALA A 23 1.80 19.92 17.24
CA ALA A 23 1.90 19.78 15.81
C ALA A 23 3.32 19.29 15.55
N TYR A 24 3.45 18.06 15.07
CA TYR A 24 4.73 17.49 14.69
C TYR A 24 5.30 18.32 13.54
N ASN A 25 6.25 19.19 13.87
CA ASN A 25 6.95 20.02 12.89
C ASN A 25 8.07 19.20 12.22
N GLY A 26 7.73 18.08 11.58
CA GLY A 26 8.69 17.24 10.86
C GLY A 26 9.91 16.82 11.71
N ILE A 27 11.01 16.50 11.02
CA ILE A 27 12.32 16.23 11.61
C ILE A 27 13.26 17.30 11.08
N ASP A 28 13.97 18.01 11.95
CA ASP A 28 14.66 19.27 11.61
C ASP A 28 15.68 19.13 10.46
N ASP A 29 16.37 17.99 10.39
CA ASP A 29 17.42 17.69 9.40
C ASP A 29 17.01 16.65 8.34
N VAL A 30 15.70 16.37 8.20
CA VAL A 30 15.18 15.48 7.16
C VAL A 30 14.09 16.20 6.38
N GLU A 31 14.47 16.72 5.22
CA GLU A 31 13.55 17.37 4.30
C GLU A 31 12.52 16.38 3.74
N LYS A 32 11.32 16.86 3.35
CA LYS A 32 10.26 16.03 2.74
C LYS A 32 10.71 15.26 1.50
N ALA A 33 11.68 15.77 0.76
CA ALA A 33 12.22 15.15 -0.45
C ALA A 33 13.41 14.21 -0.18
N TYR A 34 13.82 14.05 1.08
CA TYR A 34 14.90 13.13 1.44
C TYR A 34 14.50 11.69 1.12
N TRP A 35 15.41 10.91 0.53
CA TRP A 35 15.10 9.62 -0.10
C TRP A 35 14.51 8.58 0.87
N ALA A 36 14.87 8.63 2.15
CA ALA A 36 14.36 7.75 3.21
C ALA A 36 13.40 8.45 4.18
N GLN A 37 12.88 9.63 3.80
CA GLN A 37 12.01 10.41 4.68
C GLN A 37 10.82 9.61 5.25
N PRO A 38 10.04 8.84 4.46
CA PRO A 38 8.90 8.12 5.01
C PRO A 38 9.32 7.02 5.98
N GLU A 39 10.43 6.31 5.72
CA GLU A 39 10.95 5.29 6.63
C GLU A 39 11.50 5.88 7.92
N ILE A 40 12.22 7.01 7.83
CA ILE A 40 12.75 7.72 9.00
C ILE A 40 11.61 8.22 9.88
N GLU A 41 10.62 8.90 9.31
CA GLU A 41 9.44 9.39 10.03
C GLU A 41 8.70 8.24 10.73
N SER A 42 8.59 7.10 10.04
CA SER A 42 7.96 5.91 10.59
C SER A 42 8.73 5.37 11.81
N VAL A 43 10.03 5.11 11.70
CA VAL A 43 10.80 4.55 12.83
C VAL A 43 10.90 5.51 14.01
N VAL A 44 10.87 6.83 13.77
CA VAL A 44 10.88 7.84 14.83
C VAL A 44 9.55 7.88 15.56
N THR A 45 8.44 7.94 14.82
CA THR A 45 7.10 7.96 15.39
C THR A 45 6.84 6.77 16.25
N ASP A 46 7.17 5.59 15.73
CA ASP A 46 6.89 4.33 16.40
C ASP A 46 7.90 4.06 17.52
N SER A 47 8.69 5.09 17.86
CA SER A 47 9.70 5.09 18.90
C SER A 47 10.75 3.99 18.72
N VAL A 48 10.90 3.44 17.51
CA VAL A 48 11.91 2.43 17.16
C VAL A 48 13.29 3.06 17.20
N MET A 49 13.44 4.23 16.57
CA MET A 49 14.64 5.07 16.62
C MET A 49 14.31 6.44 17.22
N SER A 50 15.31 7.13 17.77
CA SER A 50 15.12 8.39 18.49
C SER A 50 15.81 9.57 17.83
N LEU A 51 15.20 10.75 17.96
CA LEU A 51 15.80 12.04 17.64
C LEU A 51 16.72 12.51 18.78
N THR A 52 17.65 13.40 18.46
CA THR A 52 18.45 14.14 19.43
C THR A 52 18.33 15.63 19.12
N ASN A 53 17.70 16.38 20.03
CA ASN A 53 17.42 17.81 19.85
C ASN A 53 16.70 18.11 18.51
N GLY A 54 15.65 17.37 18.19
CA GLY A 54 14.87 17.55 16.95
C GLY A 54 15.48 16.94 15.68
N ASN A 55 16.75 16.52 15.72
CA ASN A 55 17.50 16.00 14.57
C ASN A 55 17.59 14.46 14.59
N PHE A 56 17.55 13.83 13.42
CA PHE A 56 17.71 12.39 13.23
C PHE A 56 19.15 11.98 12.90
N TYR A 57 19.93 12.88 12.30
CA TYR A 57 21.28 12.68 11.76
C TYR A 57 21.36 11.52 10.75
N PRO A 58 20.67 11.62 9.60
CA PRO A 58 20.51 10.49 8.69
C PRO A 58 21.82 9.93 8.14
N GLU A 59 22.82 10.77 7.90
CA GLU A 59 24.12 10.40 7.34
C GLU A 59 25.12 9.83 8.36
N ASN A 60 24.85 9.99 9.66
CA ASN A 60 25.73 9.48 10.71
C ASN A 60 25.72 7.95 10.71
N ARG A 61 26.84 7.34 11.09
CA ARG A 61 26.92 5.89 11.29
C ARG A 61 26.08 5.48 12.49
N ILE A 62 25.30 4.42 12.33
CA ILE A 62 24.58 3.82 13.45
C ILE A 62 25.51 2.86 14.19
N SER A 63 25.54 2.98 15.52
CA SER A 63 26.30 2.05 16.35
C SER A 63 25.62 0.68 16.44
N ARG A 64 26.41 -0.36 16.71
CA ARG A 64 25.90 -1.73 16.93
C ARG A 64 24.84 -1.77 18.03
N VAL A 65 25.05 -1.02 19.12
CA VAL A 65 24.09 -1.00 20.23
C VAL A 65 22.80 -0.28 19.86
N GLU A 66 22.86 0.81 19.10
CA GLU A 66 21.66 1.50 18.62
C GLU A 66 20.84 0.62 17.68
N PHE A 67 21.50 -0.08 16.74
CA PHE A 67 20.82 -0.98 15.82
C PHE A 67 20.07 -2.09 16.56
N VAL A 68 20.72 -2.76 17.53
CA VAL A 68 20.05 -3.86 18.26
C VAL A 68 18.97 -3.36 19.22
N LYS A 69 19.13 -2.16 19.81
CA LYS A 69 18.06 -1.50 20.59
C LYS A 69 16.82 -1.29 19.71
N ALA A 70 17.00 -0.79 18.50
CA ALA A 70 15.91 -0.56 17.56
C ALA A 70 15.29 -1.89 17.07
N LEU A 71 16.12 -2.90 16.77
CA LEU A 71 15.66 -4.24 16.39
C LEU A 71 14.83 -4.89 17.49
N LEU A 72 15.23 -4.79 18.76
CA LEU A 72 14.45 -5.31 19.88
C LEU A 72 13.05 -4.69 19.92
N LYS A 73 12.91 -3.40 19.65
CA LYS A 73 11.61 -2.71 19.59
C LYS A 73 10.76 -3.19 18.41
N VAL A 74 11.37 -3.35 17.23
CA VAL A 74 10.67 -3.94 16.06
C VAL A 74 10.12 -5.33 16.39
N LEU A 75 10.84 -6.10 17.19
CA LEU A 75 10.48 -7.45 17.61
C LEU A 75 9.60 -7.51 18.88
N GLY A 76 9.28 -6.38 19.53
CA GLY A 76 8.51 -6.32 20.79
C GLY A 76 9.24 -6.86 22.02
N ASN A 77 10.58 -6.89 21.98
CA ASN A 77 11.44 -7.49 23.01
C ASN A 77 12.25 -6.45 23.80
N GLU A 78 11.96 -5.16 23.66
CA GLU A 78 12.68 -4.09 24.35
C GLU A 78 12.52 -4.13 25.88
N ASN A 79 11.48 -4.80 26.37
CA ASN A 79 11.21 -4.99 27.79
C ASN A 79 11.40 -6.45 28.27
N LEU A 80 11.98 -7.31 27.44
CA LEU A 80 12.22 -8.71 27.78
C LEU A 80 13.04 -8.82 29.08
N GLU A 81 12.62 -9.71 29.98
CA GLU A 81 13.33 -9.97 31.22
C GLU A 81 14.73 -10.56 30.95
N VAL A 82 15.76 -9.95 31.55
CA VAL A 82 17.15 -10.37 31.41
C VAL A 82 17.44 -11.51 32.39
N LYS A 83 17.59 -12.73 31.86
CA LYS A 83 17.82 -13.95 32.66
C LYS A 83 19.28 -14.41 32.67
N SER A 84 20.10 -13.87 31.78
CA SER A 84 21.51 -14.25 31.64
C SER A 84 22.45 -13.04 31.77
N LYS A 85 23.68 -13.31 32.22
CA LYS A 85 24.73 -12.29 32.27
C LYS A 85 25.30 -12.05 30.87
N VAL A 86 25.66 -10.81 30.56
CA VAL A 86 26.39 -10.45 29.34
C VAL A 86 27.79 -11.07 29.40
N LYS A 87 28.23 -11.68 28.30
CA LYS A 87 29.55 -12.34 28.20
C LYS A 87 30.65 -11.43 27.67
N PHE A 88 30.30 -10.23 27.21
CA PHE A 88 31.22 -9.30 26.57
C PHE A 88 31.99 -8.46 27.58
N SER A 89 33.31 -8.40 27.44
CA SER A 89 34.21 -7.71 28.38
C SER A 89 34.08 -6.18 28.35
N ASP A 90 33.58 -5.63 27.26
CA ASP A 90 33.41 -4.19 27.00
C ASP A 90 31.97 -3.69 27.27
N VAL A 91 31.12 -4.51 27.91
CA VAL A 91 29.75 -4.14 28.27
C VAL A 91 29.57 -4.26 29.78
N ALA A 92 29.82 -3.16 30.48
CA ALA A 92 29.71 -3.10 31.95
C ALA A 92 28.25 -3.17 32.41
N LYS A 93 27.98 -3.84 33.54
CA LYS A 93 26.63 -3.97 34.13
C LYS A 93 25.98 -2.64 34.51
N SER A 94 26.80 -1.61 34.77
CA SER A 94 26.35 -0.25 35.08
C SER A 94 26.03 0.59 33.84
N SER A 95 26.32 0.10 32.63
CA SER A 95 26.04 0.82 31.38
C SER A 95 24.57 0.67 30.99
N ASP A 96 23.99 1.74 30.44
CA ASP A 96 22.66 1.72 29.82
C ASP A 96 22.57 0.76 28.62
N ASP A 97 23.72 0.38 28.06
CA ASP A 97 23.82 -0.61 26.99
C ASP A 97 23.66 -2.04 27.48
N TYR A 98 23.82 -2.31 28.78
CA TYR A 98 23.84 -3.66 29.32
C TYR A 98 22.54 -4.41 29.05
N ALA A 99 21.39 -3.82 29.38
CA ALA A 99 20.11 -4.52 29.26
C ALA A 99 19.74 -4.84 27.80
N PRO A 100 19.85 -3.91 26.83
CA PRO A 100 19.64 -4.23 25.42
C PRO A 100 20.58 -5.31 24.90
N VAL A 101 21.88 -5.22 25.20
CA VAL A 101 22.85 -6.24 24.76
C VAL A 101 22.56 -7.60 25.39
N ALA A 102 22.17 -7.63 26.67
CA ALA A 102 21.79 -8.88 27.35
C ALA A 102 20.56 -9.54 26.71
N ARG A 103 19.53 -8.75 26.35
CA ARG A 103 18.34 -9.26 25.66
C ARG A 103 18.68 -9.78 24.27
N SER A 104 19.46 -9.03 23.49
CA SER A 104 19.92 -9.47 22.17
C SER A 104 20.77 -10.74 22.24
N GLN A 105 21.65 -10.87 23.24
CA GLN A 105 22.42 -12.10 23.48
C GLN A 105 21.49 -13.27 23.85
N GLN A 106 20.53 -13.04 24.75
CA GLN A 106 19.57 -14.07 25.20
C GLN A 106 18.70 -14.60 24.06
N LEU A 107 18.30 -13.72 23.14
CA LEU A 107 17.55 -14.07 21.95
C LEU A 107 18.43 -14.66 20.84
N GLY A 108 19.76 -14.67 20.98
CA GLY A 108 20.67 -15.12 19.92
C GLY A 108 20.75 -14.17 18.72
N LEU A 109 20.39 -12.89 18.88
CA LEU A 109 20.54 -11.87 17.85
C LEU A 109 22.00 -11.46 17.64
N VAL A 110 22.84 -11.61 18.68
CA VAL A 110 24.25 -11.21 18.64
C VAL A 110 25.15 -12.20 19.36
N TYR A 111 26.35 -12.42 18.82
CA TYR A 111 27.36 -13.33 19.37
C TYR A 111 28.66 -12.65 19.78
N GLY A 112 28.87 -11.37 19.42
CA GLY A 112 30.11 -10.63 19.66
C GLY A 112 31.26 -11.05 18.74
N TYR A 113 32.44 -10.49 18.99
CA TYR A 113 33.66 -10.76 18.23
C TYR A 113 34.50 -11.87 18.87
N PRO A 114 35.41 -12.53 18.12
CA PRO A 114 36.26 -13.61 18.63
C PRO A 114 37.11 -13.25 19.86
N ASN A 115 37.41 -11.97 20.05
CA ASN A 115 38.15 -11.46 21.21
C ASN A 115 37.27 -11.28 22.48
N GLY A 116 36.00 -11.68 22.46
CA GLY A 116 35.08 -11.55 23.59
C GLY A 116 34.48 -10.17 23.78
N THR A 117 34.53 -9.29 22.77
CA THR A 117 33.95 -7.93 22.82
C THR A 117 32.66 -7.83 21.99
N PHE A 118 31.80 -6.86 22.29
CA PHE A 118 30.61 -6.52 21.51
C PHE A 118 30.82 -5.30 20.61
N LYS A 119 31.67 -4.35 21.04
CA LYS A 119 31.90 -3.02 20.47
C LYS A 119 30.61 -2.20 20.37
N PRO A 120 29.95 -1.85 21.49
CA PRO A 120 28.62 -1.24 21.48
C PRO A 120 28.56 0.05 20.65
N GLN A 121 29.57 0.91 20.77
CA GLN A 121 29.64 2.22 20.10
C GLN A 121 30.30 2.14 18.72
N GLY A 122 30.81 0.97 18.30
CA GLY A 122 31.36 0.77 16.97
C GLY A 122 30.25 0.79 15.91
N PRO A 123 30.54 1.27 14.69
CA PRO A 123 29.58 1.21 13.61
C PRO A 123 29.23 -0.25 13.29
N ILE A 124 27.97 -0.50 12.95
CA ILE A 124 27.56 -1.81 12.44
C ILE A 124 27.80 -1.91 10.93
N LEU A 125 28.31 -3.04 10.49
CA LEU A 125 28.47 -3.32 9.06
C LEU A 125 27.17 -3.82 8.43
N ARG A 126 27.03 -3.61 7.13
CA ARG A 126 25.88 -4.09 6.34
C ARG A 126 25.71 -5.60 6.43
N ASP A 127 26.78 -6.36 6.27
CA ASP A 127 26.77 -7.83 6.37
C ASP A 127 26.35 -8.33 7.76
N GLU A 128 26.81 -7.66 8.82
CA GLU A 128 26.41 -7.94 10.20
C GLU A 128 24.90 -7.74 10.38
N ALA A 129 24.36 -6.61 9.93
CA ALA A 129 22.93 -6.32 10.01
C ALA A 129 22.09 -7.34 9.22
N GLN A 130 22.49 -7.66 7.99
CA GLN A 130 21.79 -8.66 7.17
C GLN A 130 21.88 -10.05 7.75
N SER A 131 23.02 -10.43 8.34
CA SER A 131 23.18 -11.73 9.01
C SER A 131 22.14 -11.91 10.11
N VAL A 132 21.94 -10.89 10.94
CA VAL A 132 20.92 -10.92 11.99
C VAL A 132 19.50 -11.01 11.40
N ILE A 133 19.17 -10.19 10.39
CA ILE A 133 17.83 -10.21 9.74
C ILE A 133 17.55 -11.56 9.07
N SER A 134 18.53 -12.12 8.36
CA SER A 134 18.44 -13.44 7.72
C SER A 134 18.28 -14.55 8.74
N HIS A 135 18.95 -14.45 9.90
CA HIS A 135 18.88 -15.46 10.96
C HIS A 135 17.48 -15.54 11.59
N ILE A 136 16.86 -14.39 11.87
CA ILE A 136 15.55 -14.32 12.54
C ILE A 136 14.38 -14.60 11.61
N THR A 137 14.55 -14.51 10.29
CA THR A 137 13.49 -14.76 9.30
C THR A 137 13.39 -16.24 8.93
N ILE A 138 12.18 -16.72 8.61
CA ILE A 138 11.90 -18.08 8.16
C ILE A 138 12.74 -18.43 6.93
N GLU A 139 12.98 -19.72 6.67
CA GLU A 139 13.68 -20.10 5.45
C GLU A 139 12.76 -19.98 4.23
N GLY A 140 13.34 -19.59 3.10
CA GLY A 140 12.67 -19.48 1.82
C GLY A 140 13.41 -20.28 0.75
N ASN A 141 12.71 -20.66 -0.31
CA ASN A 141 13.37 -21.19 -1.49
C ASN A 141 13.95 -20.02 -2.29
N VAL A 142 15.27 -19.83 -2.23
CA VAL A 142 15.96 -18.67 -2.79
C VAL A 142 17.01 -19.14 -3.80
N ASP A 143 16.92 -18.65 -5.03
CA ASP A 143 17.98 -18.84 -6.04
C ASP A 143 19.04 -17.76 -5.87
N GLU A 144 20.10 -18.09 -5.12
CA GLU A 144 21.19 -17.18 -4.81
C GLU A 144 21.85 -16.59 -6.05
N ASN A 145 22.08 -17.42 -7.08
CA ASN A 145 22.79 -16.99 -8.28
C ASN A 145 21.92 -16.03 -9.11
N ASN A 146 20.63 -16.34 -9.28
CA ASN A 146 19.71 -15.47 -10.00
C ASN A 146 19.57 -14.10 -9.33
N ILE A 147 19.46 -14.07 -7.99
CA ILE A 147 19.28 -12.82 -7.26
C ILE A 147 20.56 -11.99 -7.26
N LEU A 148 21.69 -12.60 -6.88
CA LEU A 148 22.95 -11.85 -6.72
C LEU A 148 23.54 -11.38 -8.05
N SER A 149 23.33 -12.12 -9.16
CA SER A 149 23.86 -11.73 -10.48
C SER A 149 23.30 -10.40 -11.01
N LYS A 150 22.23 -9.87 -10.40
CA LYS A 150 21.66 -8.55 -10.73
C LYS A 150 22.48 -7.38 -10.19
N TYR A 151 23.42 -7.64 -9.28
CA TYR A 151 24.21 -6.61 -8.62
C TYR A 151 25.66 -6.61 -9.12
N SER A 152 26.15 -5.42 -9.44
CA SER A 152 27.46 -5.18 -10.05
C SER A 152 28.64 -5.58 -9.15
N ASP A 153 28.44 -5.55 -7.83
CA ASP A 153 29.43 -5.85 -6.80
C ASP A 153 29.16 -7.18 -6.08
N SER A 154 28.34 -8.06 -6.68
CA SER A 154 28.02 -9.37 -6.11
C SER A 154 29.23 -10.26 -5.82
N ALA A 155 30.34 -10.06 -6.54
CA ALA A 155 31.62 -10.73 -6.28
C ALA A 155 32.26 -10.34 -4.93
N SER A 156 31.90 -9.18 -4.37
CA SER A 156 32.38 -8.69 -3.07
C SER A 156 31.64 -9.32 -1.90
N VAL A 157 30.52 -10.02 -2.13
CA VAL A 157 29.77 -10.71 -1.08
C VAL A 157 30.55 -11.96 -0.64
N PRO A 158 30.94 -12.06 0.64
CA PRO A 158 31.64 -13.24 1.14
C PRO A 158 30.84 -14.52 0.92
N ALA A 159 31.52 -15.65 0.69
CA ALA A 159 30.87 -16.92 0.42
C ALA A 159 29.86 -17.35 1.51
N TRP A 160 30.17 -17.07 2.78
CA TRP A 160 29.27 -17.37 3.91
C TRP A 160 28.00 -16.49 3.92
N ALA A 161 28.05 -15.31 3.28
CA ALA A 161 26.98 -14.33 3.27
C ALA A 161 26.12 -14.39 2.00
N LYS A 162 26.46 -15.19 0.99
CA LYS A 162 25.68 -15.27 -0.26
C LYS A 162 24.21 -15.59 -0.01
N HIS A 163 23.95 -16.62 0.78
CA HIS A 163 22.59 -16.99 1.17
C HIS A 163 21.88 -15.86 1.96
N VAL A 164 22.60 -15.23 2.90
CA VAL A 164 22.10 -14.13 3.73
C VAL A 164 21.61 -12.97 2.87
N TYR A 165 22.41 -12.55 1.90
CA TYR A 165 22.08 -11.46 0.99
C TYR A 165 20.94 -11.85 0.06
N ALA A 166 21.03 -13.01 -0.59
CA ALA A 166 19.98 -13.46 -1.50
C ALA A 166 18.61 -13.55 -0.79
N LYS A 167 18.58 -14.06 0.44
CA LYS A 167 17.36 -14.20 1.24
C LYS A 167 16.77 -12.85 1.62
N THR A 168 17.55 -11.95 2.19
CA THR A 168 17.10 -10.60 2.60
C THR A 168 16.64 -9.76 1.41
N LEU A 169 17.32 -9.86 0.26
CA LEU A 169 16.90 -9.27 -1.01
C LEU A 169 15.58 -9.87 -1.52
N SER A 170 15.42 -11.20 -1.49
CA SER A 170 14.18 -11.87 -1.91
C SER A 170 12.97 -11.46 -1.06
N TYR A 171 13.22 -11.14 0.21
CA TYR A 171 12.21 -10.66 1.14
C TYR A 171 11.98 -9.16 1.05
N GLY A 172 12.73 -8.42 0.23
CA GLY A 172 12.65 -6.97 0.15
C GLY A 172 13.08 -6.27 1.44
N ILE A 173 13.88 -6.93 2.29
CA ILE A 173 14.43 -6.38 3.54
C ILE A 173 15.90 -6.02 3.32
N TYR A 174 16.14 -5.16 2.32
CA TYR A 174 17.47 -4.66 1.99
C TYR A 174 17.38 -3.19 1.61
N VAL A 175 18.50 -2.45 1.62
CA VAL A 175 18.53 -1.05 1.17
C VAL A 175 19.71 -0.83 0.21
N ASN A 176 19.38 -0.55 -1.05
CA ASN A 176 20.33 -0.21 -2.11
C ASN A 176 20.31 1.30 -2.32
N HIS A 177 21.14 2.00 -1.56
CA HIS A 177 21.34 3.45 -1.67
C HIS A 177 22.86 3.71 -1.57
N PRO A 178 23.42 4.69 -2.30
CA PRO A 178 22.75 5.53 -3.29
C PRO A 178 22.51 4.82 -4.65
N ASP A 179 23.18 3.71 -4.91
CA ASP A 179 23.06 2.95 -6.16
C ASP A 179 22.21 1.69 -5.96
N GLU A 180 21.14 1.58 -6.75
CA GLU A 180 20.23 0.43 -6.74
C GLU A 180 20.89 -0.89 -7.21
N ASN A 181 21.97 -0.79 -7.99
CA ASN A 181 22.70 -1.92 -8.58
C ASN A 181 23.90 -2.38 -7.73
N GLN A 182 24.05 -1.87 -6.51
CA GLN A 182 25.14 -2.23 -5.59
C GLN A 182 24.63 -2.73 -4.24
N LEU A 183 25.33 -3.72 -3.69
CA LEU A 183 25.07 -4.30 -2.37
C LEU A 183 25.88 -3.60 -1.28
N ARG A 184 27.16 -3.27 -1.52
CA ARG A 184 28.08 -2.65 -0.56
C ARG A 184 28.25 -3.48 0.72
N PRO A 185 28.66 -4.75 0.65
CA PRO A 185 28.47 -5.70 1.75
C PRO A 185 29.26 -5.36 3.02
N THR A 186 30.44 -4.77 2.88
CA THR A 186 31.34 -4.46 4.02
C THR A 186 31.26 -3.00 4.48
N ASP A 187 30.34 -2.22 3.91
CA ASP A 187 30.19 -0.83 4.29
C ASP A 187 29.47 -0.70 5.62
N GLU A 188 29.80 0.35 6.37
CA GLU A 188 29.11 0.73 7.58
C GLU A 188 27.72 1.30 7.26
N LEU A 189 26.72 0.96 8.07
CA LEU A 189 25.37 1.50 7.92
C LEU A 189 25.27 2.94 8.43
N THR A 190 24.63 3.79 7.63
CA THR A 190 24.08 5.06 8.09
C THR A 190 22.80 4.85 8.90
N ARG A 191 22.40 5.86 9.69
CA ARG A 191 21.14 5.87 10.43
C ARG A 191 19.93 5.83 9.48
N ALA A 192 20.00 6.49 8.32
CA ALA A 192 18.95 6.44 7.30
C ALA A 192 18.81 5.03 6.71
N GLU A 193 19.90 4.38 6.30
CA GLU A 193 19.85 3.00 5.79
C GLU A 193 19.32 2.03 6.85
N ALA A 194 19.70 2.20 8.12
CA ALA A 194 19.17 1.38 9.21
C ALA A 194 17.67 1.60 9.43
N ALA A 195 17.17 2.83 9.34
CA ALA A 195 15.75 3.13 9.39
C ALA A 195 14.97 2.38 8.32
N VAL A 196 15.47 2.39 7.08
CA VAL A 196 14.86 1.67 5.95
C VAL A 196 14.84 0.16 6.20
N LEU A 197 15.95 -0.42 6.67
CA LEU A 197 16.00 -1.86 6.99
C LEU A 197 15.01 -2.25 8.09
N LEU A 198 14.97 -1.48 9.19
CA LEU A 198 14.10 -1.74 10.33
C LEU A 198 12.62 -1.54 9.96
N TYR A 199 12.32 -0.50 9.17
CA TYR A 199 11.00 -0.28 8.61
C TYR A 199 10.56 -1.46 7.76
N ARG A 200 11.35 -1.87 6.77
CA ARG A 200 11.04 -3.00 5.87
C ARG A 200 10.89 -4.32 6.61
N LEU A 201 11.75 -4.59 7.61
CA LEU A 201 11.63 -5.75 8.48
C LEU A 201 10.28 -5.76 9.21
N ARG A 202 9.87 -4.60 9.74
CA ARG A 202 8.59 -4.47 10.44
C ARG A 202 7.40 -4.66 9.50
N GLN A 203 7.52 -4.23 8.24
CA GLN A 203 6.51 -4.51 7.20
C GLN A 203 6.37 -6.02 6.92
N ARG A 204 7.40 -6.80 7.28
CA ARG A 204 7.52 -8.24 7.00
C ARG A 204 7.66 -9.10 8.27
N LEU A 205 6.99 -8.70 9.36
CA LEU A 205 6.95 -9.51 10.59
C LEU A 205 6.31 -10.89 10.38
N ASP A 206 5.50 -11.07 9.33
CA ASP A 206 5.01 -12.38 8.89
C ASP A 206 6.13 -13.35 8.55
N LEU A 207 7.28 -12.85 8.07
CA LEU A 207 8.46 -13.64 7.76
C LEU A 207 9.39 -13.89 8.95
N VAL A 208 9.19 -13.21 10.09
CA VAL A 208 10.04 -13.43 11.26
C VAL A 208 9.58 -14.70 11.99
N LYS A 209 10.53 -15.58 12.35
CA LYS A 209 10.26 -16.82 13.11
C LYS A 209 9.61 -16.46 14.45
N ASP A 210 8.57 -17.20 14.83
CA ASP A 210 7.74 -16.89 16.02
C ASP A 210 8.53 -16.75 17.32
N GLN A 211 9.61 -17.52 17.49
CA GLN A 211 10.46 -17.45 18.68
C GLN A 211 11.14 -16.09 18.92
N TYR A 212 11.26 -15.24 17.88
CA TYR A 212 11.83 -13.89 18.02
C TYR A 212 10.73 -12.82 18.11
N LYS A 213 9.46 -13.14 17.86
CA LYS A 213 8.37 -12.18 17.89
C LYS A 213 7.73 -12.17 19.29
N ASN A 214 7.84 -11.04 19.96
CA ASN A 214 7.04 -10.73 21.15
C ASN A 214 6.11 -9.55 20.86
N VAL A 215 5.54 -9.54 19.66
CA VAL A 215 4.60 -8.52 19.21
C VAL A 215 3.21 -9.13 19.27
N THR A 216 2.36 -8.66 20.18
CA THR A 216 0.95 -9.04 20.20
C THR A 216 0.16 -8.07 19.31
N GLU A 217 -0.46 -8.59 18.26
CA GLU A 217 -1.40 -7.81 17.47
C GLU A 217 -2.66 -7.57 18.29
N THR A 218 -2.98 -6.30 18.53
CA THR A 218 -4.15 -5.87 19.28
C THR A 218 -5.01 -4.99 18.38
N THR A 219 -6.31 -5.26 18.35
CA THR A 219 -7.29 -4.44 17.64
C THR A 219 -7.46 -3.12 18.39
N LEU A 220 -7.16 -2.02 17.72
CA LEU A 220 -7.36 -0.65 18.21
C LEU A 220 -8.79 -0.17 17.93
N GLY A 221 -9.40 -0.65 16.84
CA GLY A 221 -10.77 -0.31 16.48
C GLY A 221 -11.20 -0.88 15.13
N THR A 222 -12.41 -0.50 14.72
CA THR A 222 -12.94 -0.75 13.38
C THR A 222 -13.28 0.60 12.76
N GLU A 223 -12.78 0.82 11.55
CA GLU A 223 -13.05 1.98 10.71
C GLU A 223 -13.72 1.53 9.41
N HIS A 224 -14.10 2.47 8.55
CA HIS A 224 -14.95 2.20 7.41
C HIS A 224 -14.44 2.84 6.12
N LEU A 225 -14.46 2.10 5.01
CA LEU A 225 -14.34 2.67 3.67
C LEU A 225 -15.66 3.32 3.23
N THR A 226 -15.57 4.29 2.33
CA THR A 226 -16.75 4.90 1.73
C THR A 226 -17.66 3.85 1.11
N MET A 227 -18.91 3.81 1.57
CA MET A 227 -19.88 2.79 1.18
C MET A 227 -20.18 2.75 -0.32
N VAL A 228 -19.88 1.61 -0.95
CA VAL A 228 -20.29 1.34 -2.33
C VAL A 228 -21.60 0.56 -2.35
N LYS A 229 -22.59 1.03 -3.11
CA LYS A 229 -23.89 0.35 -3.25
C LYS A 229 -23.72 -1.12 -3.63
N LYS A 230 -24.32 -2.02 -2.82
CA LYS A 230 -24.25 -3.50 -2.90
C LYS A 230 -22.93 -4.14 -2.45
N ALA A 231 -21.94 -3.37 -1.99
CA ALA A 231 -20.74 -3.95 -1.41
C ALA A 231 -21.13 -4.80 -0.18
N PRO A 232 -20.63 -6.04 -0.06
CA PRO A 232 -20.88 -6.87 1.11
C PRO A 232 -20.29 -6.33 2.41
N SER A 233 -19.16 -5.62 2.31
CA SER A 233 -18.48 -5.02 3.46
C SER A 233 -17.98 -3.62 3.12
N HIS A 234 -17.74 -2.85 4.17
CA HIS A 234 -17.01 -1.59 4.15
C HIS A 234 -16.06 -1.47 5.35
N GLU A 235 -15.86 -2.57 6.10
CA GLU A 235 -15.13 -2.53 7.37
C GLU A 235 -13.62 -2.67 7.17
N VAL A 236 -12.88 -1.93 7.98
CA VAL A 236 -11.42 -1.99 8.10
C VAL A 236 -11.07 -2.18 9.57
N THR A 237 -10.41 -3.30 9.89
CA THR A 237 -9.92 -3.54 11.25
C THR A 237 -8.58 -2.82 11.43
N ILE A 238 -8.50 -1.92 12.40
CA ILE A 238 -7.29 -1.17 12.71
C ILE A 238 -6.59 -1.87 13.88
N THR A 239 -5.36 -2.32 13.67
CA THR A 239 -4.54 -2.93 14.73
C THR A 239 -3.33 -2.06 15.05
N ASN A 240 -2.58 -2.40 16.08
CA ASN A 240 -1.28 -1.76 16.37
C ASN A 240 -0.20 -2.04 15.30
N LEU A 241 -0.41 -3.00 14.39
CA LEU A 241 0.59 -3.40 13.39
C LEU A 241 0.16 -3.10 11.95
N ARG A 242 -1.12 -3.29 11.63
CA ARG A 242 -1.64 -3.18 10.26
C ARG A 242 -3.10 -2.74 10.26
N ASN A 243 -3.54 -2.31 9.11
CA ASN A 243 -4.95 -2.11 8.78
C ASN A 243 -5.38 -3.30 7.92
N VAL A 244 -6.47 -3.96 8.30
CA VAL A 244 -6.99 -5.12 7.58
C VAL A 244 -8.29 -4.69 6.89
N VAL A 245 -8.23 -4.51 5.59
CA VAL A 245 -9.42 -4.25 4.77
C VAL A 245 -10.13 -5.57 4.55
N LYS A 246 -11.35 -5.68 5.09
CA LYS A 246 -12.07 -6.96 5.11
C LYS A 246 -12.48 -7.44 3.73
N GLU A 247 -12.58 -8.75 3.57
CA GLU A 247 -13.25 -9.36 2.41
C GLU A 247 -14.60 -8.67 2.13
N GLY A 248 -14.92 -8.47 0.86
CA GLY A 248 -16.17 -7.85 0.43
C GLY A 248 -16.13 -6.32 0.33
N ASN A 249 -15.05 -5.67 0.78
CA ASN A 249 -14.82 -4.25 0.51
C ASN A 249 -14.65 -4.00 -0.99
N VAL A 250 -15.08 -2.83 -1.44
CA VAL A 250 -14.98 -2.42 -2.85
C VAL A 250 -14.08 -1.20 -2.99
N LEU A 251 -13.05 -1.33 -3.82
CA LEU A 251 -12.09 -0.28 -4.13
C LEU A 251 -12.36 0.30 -5.53
N VAL A 252 -12.03 1.57 -5.73
CA VAL A 252 -12.05 2.23 -7.04
C VAL A 252 -10.64 2.29 -7.58
N VAL A 253 -10.45 1.78 -8.79
CA VAL A 253 -9.16 1.74 -9.49
C VAL A 253 -9.38 2.10 -10.95
N ALA A 254 -8.39 2.69 -11.59
CA ALA A 254 -8.44 3.13 -12.98
C ALA A 254 -7.48 2.32 -13.84
N PHE A 255 -7.84 2.04 -15.09
CA PHE A 255 -6.92 1.42 -16.03
C PHE A 255 -5.67 2.30 -16.21
N ASN A 256 -4.48 1.72 -15.99
CA ASN A 256 -3.24 2.47 -16.17
C ASN A 256 -3.03 2.84 -17.64
N GLU A 257 -3.34 1.90 -18.54
CA GLU A 257 -3.23 2.05 -19.99
C GLU A 257 -4.55 1.73 -20.69
N GLN A 258 -4.66 2.10 -21.97
CA GLN A 258 -5.82 1.72 -22.77
C GLN A 258 -5.92 0.20 -22.87
N PHE A 259 -7.10 -0.35 -22.57
CA PHE A 259 -7.39 -1.77 -22.70
C PHE A 259 -8.35 -2.03 -23.86
N LYS A 260 -8.07 -3.06 -24.68
CA LYS A 260 -8.95 -3.53 -25.76
C LYS A 260 -8.97 -5.05 -25.77
N SER A 261 -10.13 -5.66 -25.55
CA SER A 261 -10.24 -7.13 -25.43
C SER A 261 -9.72 -7.90 -26.65
N LYS A 262 -9.71 -7.28 -27.83
CA LYS A 262 -9.17 -7.86 -29.07
C LYS A 262 -7.65 -7.99 -29.11
N LEU A 263 -6.94 -7.24 -28.28
CA LEU A 263 -5.49 -7.17 -28.25
C LEU A 263 -4.90 -7.97 -27.08
N HIS A 264 -5.76 -8.65 -26.32
CA HIS A 264 -5.37 -9.39 -25.13
C HIS A 264 -5.86 -10.83 -25.18
N ALA A 265 -5.21 -11.70 -24.42
CA ALA A 265 -5.57 -13.08 -24.19
C ALA A 265 -5.56 -13.43 -22.70
N SER A 266 -6.05 -14.62 -22.36
CA SER A 266 -5.91 -15.17 -21.01
C SER A 266 -4.42 -15.31 -20.66
N GLY A 267 -4.06 -14.87 -19.46
CA GLY A 267 -2.67 -14.83 -18.97
C GLY A 267 -1.98 -13.48 -19.14
N ASP A 268 -2.52 -12.57 -19.95
CA ASP A 268 -1.91 -11.25 -20.15
C ASP A 268 -1.95 -10.41 -18.87
N GLY A 269 -0.84 -9.73 -18.60
CA GLY A 269 -0.74 -8.77 -17.51
C GLY A 269 -1.58 -7.52 -17.79
N VAL A 270 -2.22 -6.99 -16.75
CA VAL A 270 -2.96 -5.73 -16.78
C VAL A 270 -2.67 -4.94 -15.51
N THR A 271 -2.52 -3.63 -15.66
CA THR A 271 -2.21 -2.74 -14.54
C THR A 271 -3.29 -1.68 -14.37
N PHE A 272 -3.51 -1.32 -13.11
CA PHE A 272 -4.44 -0.27 -12.71
C PHE A 272 -3.76 0.66 -11.71
N THR A 273 -4.29 1.85 -11.55
CA THR A 273 -3.83 2.85 -10.58
C THR A 273 -5.01 3.35 -9.76
N ASN A 274 -4.80 3.72 -8.50
CA ASN A 274 -5.80 4.50 -7.77
C ASN A 274 -5.53 5.99 -7.98
N PRO A 275 -6.46 6.76 -8.57
CA PRO A 275 -6.25 8.19 -8.82
C PRO A 275 -6.26 9.02 -7.55
N GLU A 276 -6.96 8.56 -6.51
CA GLU A 276 -7.08 9.19 -5.21
C GLU A 276 -6.60 8.24 -4.10
N ASP A 277 -6.31 8.83 -2.95
CA ASP A 277 -6.02 8.10 -1.72
C ASP A 277 -7.19 7.19 -1.34
N ILE A 278 -6.91 5.90 -1.19
CA ILE A 278 -7.85 4.98 -0.57
C ILE A 278 -7.66 5.12 0.94
N LYS A 279 -8.65 5.72 1.60
CA LYS A 279 -8.64 5.99 3.04
C LYS A 279 -9.99 5.67 3.64
N THR A 280 -10.01 5.46 4.96
CA THR A 280 -11.25 5.33 5.72
C THR A 280 -11.97 6.67 5.82
N ASP A 281 -13.28 6.65 6.06
CA ASP A 281 -14.10 7.83 6.32
C ASP A 281 -13.64 8.54 7.61
N GLU A 282 -13.02 7.79 8.53
CA GLU A 282 -12.37 8.30 9.75
C GLU A 282 -11.01 8.98 9.50
N GLY A 283 -10.42 8.80 8.32
CA GLY A 283 -9.22 9.52 7.88
C GLY A 283 -7.92 8.70 7.85
N THR A 284 -7.95 7.43 8.20
CA THR A 284 -6.80 6.52 8.08
C THR A 284 -6.53 6.25 6.60
N LEU A 285 -5.40 6.74 6.10
CA LEU A 285 -4.93 6.38 4.75
C LEU A 285 -4.64 4.87 4.70
N LEU A 286 -4.96 4.20 3.60
CA LEU A 286 -4.74 2.76 3.44
C LEU A 286 -3.81 2.51 2.26
N ILE A 287 -4.15 3.06 1.10
CA ILE A 287 -3.32 2.96 -0.11
C ILE A 287 -3.19 4.38 -0.70
N PRO A 288 -1.98 4.96 -0.75
CA PRO A 288 -1.76 6.30 -1.30
C PRO A 288 -2.11 6.37 -2.79
N ALA A 289 -2.55 7.55 -3.25
CA ALA A 289 -2.79 7.84 -4.65
C ALA A 289 -1.56 7.50 -5.52
N GLY A 290 -1.81 7.01 -6.73
CA GLY A 290 -0.77 6.58 -7.67
C GLY A 290 -0.17 5.20 -7.39
N SER A 291 -0.71 4.44 -6.43
CA SER A 291 -0.30 3.04 -6.25
C SER A 291 -0.71 2.20 -7.45
N THR A 292 0.16 1.29 -7.88
CA THR A 292 -0.07 0.43 -9.04
C THR A 292 -0.57 -0.94 -8.61
N PHE A 293 -1.76 -1.31 -9.07
CA PHE A 293 -2.35 -2.62 -8.89
C PHE A 293 -1.99 -3.51 -10.08
N TYR A 294 -1.41 -4.66 -9.80
CA TYR A 294 -1.04 -5.67 -10.77
C TYR A 294 -2.07 -6.78 -10.79
N GLY A 295 -2.50 -7.16 -11.99
CA GLY A 295 -3.40 -8.26 -12.21
C GLY A 295 -3.17 -8.93 -13.56
N ASN A 296 -3.95 -9.98 -13.79
CA ASN A 296 -3.92 -10.73 -15.04
C ASN A 296 -5.34 -10.90 -15.59
N VAL A 297 -5.44 -10.98 -16.91
CA VAL A 297 -6.65 -11.40 -17.61
C VAL A 297 -6.82 -12.91 -17.39
N LEU A 298 -7.91 -13.30 -16.73
CA LEU A 298 -8.24 -14.71 -16.51
C LEU A 298 -8.86 -15.35 -17.74
N ASP A 299 -9.81 -14.65 -18.38
CA ASP A 299 -10.57 -15.15 -19.52
C ASP A 299 -11.17 -13.98 -20.30
N ILE A 300 -11.34 -14.16 -21.61
CA ILE A 300 -12.05 -13.24 -22.50
C ILE A 300 -13.07 -14.05 -23.27
N LYS A 301 -14.35 -13.75 -23.05
CA LYS A 301 -15.43 -14.29 -23.87
C LYS A 301 -15.74 -13.30 -24.97
N ASP A 302 -15.46 -13.71 -26.20
CA ASP A 302 -15.71 -12.91 -27.39
C ASP A 302 -17.19 -12.52 -27.55
N PRO A 303 -17.45 -11.38 -28.19
CA PRO A 303 -18.81 -10.96 -28.46
C PRO A 303 -19.50 -11.96 -29.39
N GLN A 304 -20.75 -12.27 -29.09
CA GLN A 304 -21.57 -13.19 -29.89
C GLN A 304 -22.68 -12.45 -30.64
N TRP A 305 -23.23 -13.13 -31.64
CA TRP A 305 -24.45 -12.72 -32.33
C TRP A 305 -25.60 -12.52 -31.32
N PHE A 306 -26.52 -11.59 -31.63
CA PHE A 306 -27.59 -11.13 -30.74
C PHE A 306 -27.17 -10.21 -29.57
N ASN A 307 -26.41 -9.14 -29.85
CA ASN A 307 -26.04 -8.10 -28.86
C ASN A 307 -25.37 -8.63 -27.58
N LYS A 308 -24.74 -9.81 -27.65
CA LYS A 308 -23.98 -10.37 -26.54
C LYS A 308 -22.57 -9.77 -26.57
N ASN A 309 -22.37 -8.70 -25.81
CA ASN A 309 -21.06 -8.06 -25.69
C ASN A 309 -20.02 -9.00 -25.09
N ALA A 310 -18.76 -8.71 -25.40
CA ALA A 310 -17.62 -9.40 -24.83
C ALA A 310 -17.63 -9.29 -23.30
N ARG A 311 -17.08 -10.31 -22.64
CA ARG A 311 -16.88 -10.32 -21.20
C ARG A 311 -15.41 -10.54 -20.91
N VAL A 312 -14.83 -9.65 -20.12
CA VAL A 312 -13.43 -9.74 -19.71
C VAL A 312 -13.38 -10.01 -18.21
N TYR A 313 -12.65 -11.05 -17.82
CA TYR A 313 -12.45 -11.45 -16.44
C TYR A 313 -11.01 -11.10 -16.06
N VAL A 314 -10.86 -10.29 -15.02
CA VAL A 314 -9.55 -9.85 -14.51
C VAL A 314 -9.46 -10.21 -13.04
N GLN A 315 -8.25 -10.52 -12.58
CA GLN A 315 -7.96 -10.68 -11.16
C GLN A 315 -6.68 -9.93 -10.81
N MET A 316 -6.74 -9.16 -9.74
CA MET A 316 -5.62 -8.42 -9.17
C MET A 316 -5.12 -9.18 -7.96
N ASN A 317 -3.80 -9.26 -7.81
CA ASN A 317 -3.16 -10.01 -6.73
C ASN A 317 -2.19 -9.19 -5.87
N LYS A 318 -1.83 -7.98 -6.33
CA LYS A 318 -0.78 -7.19 -5.71
C LYS A 318 -0.98 -5.70 -5.96
N VAL A 319 -0.64 -4.88 -4.98
CA VAL A 319 -0.50 -3.42 -5.08
C VAL A 319 0.93 -3.05 -4.72
N VAL A 320 1.52 -2.12 -5.47
CA VAL A 320 2.79 -1.49 -5.13
C VAL A 320 2.53 0.00 -5.00
N THR A 321 2.79 0.54 -3.82
CA THR A 321 2.63 1.95 -3.49
C THR A 321 3.80 2.78 -4.03
N PRO A 322 3.69 4.13 -4.10
CA PRO A 322 4.77 4.99 -4.58
C PRO A 322 6.06 4.91 -3.75
N ASP A 323 5.96 4.58 -2.46
CA ASP A 323 7.11 4.32 -1.56
C ASP A 323 7.65 2.89 -1.68
N GLY A 324 7.12 2.08 -2.61
CA GLY A 324 7.59 0.72 -2.89
C GLY A 324 7.07 -0.36 -1.94
N GLN A 325 6.18 -0.03 -1.01
CA GLN A 325 5.49 -1.01 -0.18
C GLN A 325 4.63 -1.91 -1.08
N THR A 326 4.70 -3.22 -0.83
CA THR A 326 3.90 -4.20 -1.57
C THR A 326 2.80 -4.74 -0.67
N VAL A 327 1.55 -4.62 -1.12
CA VAL A 327 0.37 -5.18 -0.45
C VAL A 327 -0.17 -6.32 -1.30
N ASN A 328 -0.24 -7.52 -0.72
CA ASN A 328 -0.93 -8.63 -1.36
C ASN A 328 -2.44 -8.49 -1.16
N LEU A 329 -3.21 -8.73 -2.21
CA LEU A 329 -4.67 -8.75 -2.14
C LEU A 329 -5.22 -9.79 -3.12
N ASN A 330 -6.52 -10.03 -3.07
CA ASN A 330 -7.22 -10.82 -4.07
C ASN A 330 -8.48 -10.05 -4.48
N ALA A 331 -8.48 -9.43 -5.67
CA ALA A 331 -9.60 -8.61 -6.11
C ALA A 331 -10.07 -8.93 -7.52
N LYS A 332 -11.37 -8.77 -7.76
CA LYS A 332 -12.01 -8.91 -9.08
C LYS A 332 -12.96 -7.75 -9.38
N PRO A 333 -13.28 -7.47 -10.65
CA PRO A 333 -14.25 -6.45 -11.00
C PRO A 333 -15.59 -6.62 -10.27
N PHE A 334 -16.08 -5.59 -9.60
CA PHE A 334 -17.33 -5.60 -8.85
C PHE A 334 -18.54 -5.35 -9.76
N TYR A 335 -18.75 -6.29 -10.69
CA TYR A 335 -19.86 -6.32 -11.62
C TYR A 335 -20.54 -7.69 -11.58
N LYS A 336 -21.69 -7.82 -12.25
CA LYS A 336 -22.35 -9.12 -12.38
C LYS A 336 -21.39 -10.14 -12.99
N ASP A 337 -21.26 -11.29 -12.33
CA ASP A 337 -20.37 -12.39 -12.70
C ASP A 337 -18.88 -12.02 -12.71
N TYR A 338 -18.47 -10.93 -12.05
CA TYR A 338 -17.09 -10.38 -12.09
C TYR A 338 -16.57 -10.01 -13.48
N ALA A 339 -17.47 -9.85 -14.46
CA ALA A 339 -17.13 -9.57 -15.84
C ALA A 339 -17.23 -8.08 -16.15
N LEU A 340 -16.15 -7.54 -16.72
CA LEU A 340 -16.17 -6.26 -17.41
C LEU A 340 -16.91 -6.41 -18.74
N LYS A 341 -17.80 -5.48 -19.04
CA LYS A 341 -18.61 -5.45 -20.26
C LYS A 341 -18.97 -4.02 -20.63
N GLU A 342 -19.17 -3.79 -21.93
CA GLU A 342 -19.66 -2.50 -22.44
C GLU A 342 -21.07 -2.16 -21.92
N GLY A 343 -21.26 -0.88 -21.60
CA GLY A 343 -22.50 -0.35 -21.00
C GLY A 343 -23.69 -0.38 -21.98
N PRO A 344 -24.94 -0.48 -21.47
CA PRO A 344 -26.14 -0.51 -22.32
C PRO A 344 -26.36 0.73 -23.20
N TRP A 345 -25.92 1.92 -22.74
CA TRP A 345 -26.13 3.18 -23.46
C TRP A 345 -25.23 3.35 -24.70
N MET A 346 -24.04 2.73 -24.70
CA MET A 346 -23.20 2.63 -25.92
C MET A 346 -23.87 1.73 -26.98
N THR A 347 -24.68 0.75 -26.53
CA THR A 347 -25.53 -0.07 -27.40
C THR A 347 -26.75 0.71 -27.92
N ALA A 348 -27.28 1.68 -27.16
CA ALA A 348 -28.43 2.49 -27.56
C ALA A 348 -28.10 3.49 -28.69
N GLY A 349 -26.93 4.13 -28.66
CA GLY A 349 -26.43 4.96 -29.77
C GLY A 349 -26.30 4.20 -31.10
N LYS A 350 -26.09 2.88 -31.02
CA LYS A 350 -26.06 1.97 -32.16
C LYS A 350 -27.43 1.77 -32.82
N VAL A 351 -28.51 1.70 -32.02
CA VAL A 351 -29.87 1.57 -32.53
C VAL A 351 -30.24 2.82 -33.34
N ALA A 352 -29.94 4.01 -32.81
CA ALA A 352 -30.20 5.28 -33.51
C ALA A 352 -29.51 5.37 -34.88
N LEU A 353 -28.27 4.88 -35.01
CA LEU A 353 -27.53 4.89 -36.29
C LEU A 353 -28.05 3.86 -37.30
N TYR A 354 -28.47 2.67 -36.85
CA TYR A 354 -29.03 1.67 -37.76
C TYR A 354 -30.46 2.01 -38.22
N THR A 355 -31.25 2.74 -37.41
CA THR A 355 -32.62 3.15 -37.77
C THR A 355 -32.64 4.25 -38.85
N VAL A 356 -31.58 5.05 -39.00
CA VAL A 356 -31.51 6.08 -40.06
C VAL A 356 -31.10 5.50 -41.42
N GLY A 357 -30.54 4.28 -41.47
CA GLY A 357 -30.10 3.63 -42.71
C GLY A 357 -31.16 2.77 -43.43
N GLY A 358 -32.42 2.86 -43.01
CA GLY A 358 -33.37 1.76 -43.17
C GLY A 358 -34.58 1.95 -44.08
N THR A 359 -34.59 2.85 -45.07
CA THR A 359 -35.54 2.78 -46.21
C THR A 359 -35.03 3.57 -47.44
N ALA A 360 -34.76 2.84 -48.54
CA ALA A 360 -34.91 3.17 -49.97
C ALA A 360 -34.69 4.64 -50.42
N VAL A 361 -33.80 5.03 -51.34
CA VAL A 361 -33.39 4.50 -52.65
C VAL A 361 -32.12 5.26 -53.08
N GLY A 362 -31.18 4.59 -53.77
CA GLY A 362 -30.35 5.17 -54.84
C GLY A 362 -29.42 6.36 -54.53
N THR A 363 -28.12 6.16 -54.76
CA THR A 363 -27.13 7.17 -55.19
C THR A 363 -27.19 8.57 -54.56
N GLY A 364 -26.16 8.88 -53.75
CA GLY A 364 -25.64 10.25 -53.67
C GLY A 364 -25.69 10.90 -52.29
N ALA A 365 -24.50 11.03 -51.70
CA ALA A 365 -24.02 12.13 -50.87
C ALA A 365 -25.01 12.90 -49.97
N GLY A 366 -24.83 12.74 -48.66
CA GLY A 366 -24.77 13.86 -47.71
C GLY A 366 -26.08 14.33 -47.06
N VAL A 367 -26.27 13.91 -45.80
CA VAL A 367 -26.87 14.72 -44.73
C VAL A 367 -26.14 14.28 -43.44
N GLY A 368 -25.39 15.09 -42.70
CA GLY A 368 -25.71 16.43 -42.24
C GLY A 368 -26.23 16.35 -40.80
N PHE A 369 -25.41 15.91 -39.83
CA PHE A 369 -25.74 16.09 -38.41
C PHE A 369 -25.49 17.56 -38.05
N SER A 370 -26.56 18.36 -38.10
CA SER A 370 -26.55 19.71 -37.53
C SER A 370 -26.55 19.59 -36.00
N PHE A 371 -25.37 19.67 -35.41
CA PHE A 371 -25.22 20.15 -34.05
C PHE A 371 -25.42 21.67 -34.09
N ILE A 372 -26.46 22.19 -33.45
CA ILE A 372 -26.44 23.59 -32.98
C ILE A 372 -26.63 23.61 -31.46
N PRO A 373 -25.89 24.48 -30.75
CA PRO A 373 -25.47 24.29 -29.37
C PRO A 373 -26.07 25.33 -28.39
N SER A 374 -26.41 24.87 -27.18
CA SER A 374 -26.43 25.63 -25.89
C SER A 374 -27.26 26.93 -25.82
N PRO A 375 -27.29 27.68 -24.70
CA PRO A 375 -27.53 27.40 -23.28
C PRO A 375 -28.92 27.97 -22.87
N ASP A 376 -29.47 27.72 -21.68
CA ASP A 376 -29.58 28.78 -20.68
C ASP A 376 -30.03 28.24 -19.31
N LYS A 377 -29.47 28.87 -18.29
CA LYS A 377 -29.36 28.47 -16.89
C LYS A 377 -30.71 28.33 -16.17
N VAL A 378 -30.81 27.37 -15.26
CA VAL A 378 -30.76 27.53 -13.78
C VAL A 378 -31.49 26.34 -13.14
N GLY A 379 -30.86 25.73 -12.13
CA GLY A 379 -31.60 25.25 -10.96
C GLY A 379 -31.74 23.74 -10.81
N THR A 380 -31.28 23.28 -9.65
CA THR A 380 -31.57 22.00 -9.01
C THR A 380 -33.03 21.55 -9.14
N GLY A 381 -33.27 20.29 -9.47
CA GLY A 381 -34.56 19.64 -9.20
C GLY A 381 -35.13 18.83 -10.37
N ILE A 382 -35.60 17.64 -10.02
CA ILE A 382 -36.29 16.64 -10.84
C ILE A 382 -37.33 17.27 -11.77
N ALA A 383 -37.30 16.93 -13.07
CA ALA A 383 -38.43 17.15 -13.96
C ALA A 383 -38.63 15.96 -14.92
N ILE A 384 -39.78 15.31 -14.71
CA ILE A 384 -40.42 14.29 -15.53
C ILE A 384 -40.78 14.93 -16.87
N GLY A 385 -40.43 14.28 -17.99
CA GLY A 385 -40.76 14.77 -19.33
C GLY A 385 -40.94 13.62 -20.32
N THR A 386 -42.15 13.07 -20.36
CA THR A 386 -42.63 12.15 -21.39
C THR A 386 -42.74 12.84 -22.75
N PRO A 387 -42.15 12.29 -23.83
CA PRO A 387 -42.60 12.62 -25.18
C PRO A 387 -43.79 11.72 -25.53
N VAL A 388 -44.97 12.33 -25.66
CA VAL A 388 -46.12 11.77 -26.38
C VAL A 388 -45.92 12.11 -27.86
N GLY A 389 -45.81 11.08 -28.70
CA GLY A 389 -45.77 11.20 -30.16
C GLY A 389 -46.17 9.87 -30.78
N ALA A 390 -47.28 9.88 -31.51
CA ALA A 390 -48.04 8.71 -31.96
C ALA A 390 -47.37 7.91 -33.09
N GLY A 391 -47.70 6.62 -33.13
CA GLY A 391 -47.97 5.93 -34.39
C GLY A 391 -46.93 4.93 -34.88
N VAL A 392 -47.36 3.67 -34.90
CA VAL A 392 -46.83 2.53 -35.69
C VAL A 392 -45.52 1.94 -35.18
N GLY A 393 -45.68 0.83 -34.45
CA GLY A 393 -44.59 -0.06 -34.11
C GLY A 393 -43.93 -0.66 -35.35
N LEU A 394 -42.63 -0.43 -35.45
CA LEU A 394 -41.69 -1.37 -36.04
C LEU A 394 -40.68 -1.72 -34.93
N VAL A 395 -41.02 -2.74 -34.14
CA VAL A 395 -40.00 -3.50 -33.40
C VAL A 395 -39.26 -4.37 -34.41
N THR A 396 -38.51 -3.74 -35.32
CA THR A 396 -37.43 -4.46 -35.98
C THR A 396 -36.30 -4.50 -34.96
N GLY A 397 -36.26 -5.59 -34.19
CA GLY A 397 -35.11 -5.92 -33.38
C GLY A 397 -33.89 -6.04 -34.29
N LEU A 398 -33.20 -4.93 -34.50
CA LEU A 398 -31.94 -4.88 -35.23
C LEU A 398 -30.91 -5.65 -34.41
N VAL A 399 -30.70 -6.91 -34.80
CA VAL A 399 -29.73 -7.83 -34.23
C VAL A 399 -28.35 -7.34 -34.68
N THR A 400 -27.65 -6.59 -33.83
CA THR A 400 -26.26 -6.19 -34.12
C THR A 400 -25.27 -7.18 -33.48
N PRO A 401 -24.05 -7.34 -34.03
CA PRO A 401 -22.99 -8.07 -33.36
C PRO A 401 -22.67 -7.42 -32.01
N GLY A 402 -22.36 -8.22 -30.99
CA GLY A 402 -21.89 -7.72 -29.70
C GLY A 402 -20.63 -6.85 -29.83
N LEU A 403 -20.44 -5.94 -28.89
CA LEU A 403 -19.26 -5.09 -28.82
C LEU A 403 -18.11 -5.79 -28.11
N ASN A 404 -16.89 -5.51 -28.56
CA ASN A 404 -15.69 -5.84 -27.82
C ASN A 404 -15.57 -4.90 -26.63
N TYR A 405 -14.96 -5.35 -25.54
CA TYR A 405 -14.74 -4.49 -24.39
C TYR A 405 -13.53 -3.59 -24.66
N SER A 406 -13.68 -2.30 -24.40
CA SER A 406 -12.56 -1.36 -24.37
C SER A 406 -12.68 -0.44 -23.17
N ALA A 407 -11.53 -0.12 -22.58
CA ALA A 407 -11.43 0.91 -21.56
C ALA A 407 -10.33 1.90 -21.94
N LYS A 408 -10.53 3.18 -21.62
CA LYS A 408 -9.50 4.22 -21.80
C LYS A 408 -8.50 4.17 -20.64
N SER A 409 -7.29 4.67 -20.86
CA SER A 409 -6.39 4.99 -19.75
C SER A 409 -7.07 6.01 -18.83
N GLY A 410 -6.98 5.79 -17.52
CA GLY A 410 -7.68 6.55 -16.50
C GLY A 410 -9.16 6.18 -16.31
N GLU A 411 -9.71 5.21 -17.05
CA GLU A 411 -11.10 4.79 -16.86
C GLU A 411 -11.26 3.99 -15.57
N GLU A 412 -12.09 4.50 -14.66
CA GLU A 412 -12.34 3.89 -13.36
C GLU A 412 -13.27 2.68 -13.43
N ILE A 413 -12.89 1.65 -12.70
CA ILE A 413 -13.69 0.47 -12.41
C ILE A 413 -13.75 0.24 -10.89
N LYS A 414 -14.79 -0.47 -10.46
CA LYS A 414 -14.92 -0.94 -9.09
C LYS A 414 -14.40 -2.36 -9.00
N VAL A 415 -13.64 -2.67 -7.96
CA VAL A 415 -13.11 -4.02 -7.70
C VAL A 415 -13.44 -4.43 -6.27
N ILE A 416 -13.87 -5.68 -6.09
CA ILE A 416 -14.22 -6.24 -4.78
C ILE A 416 -13.08 -7.14 -4.31
N LEU A 417 -12.74 -7.01 -3.02
CA LEU A 417 -11.83 -7.93 -2.34
C LEU A 417 -12.53 -9.26 -2.07
N LEU A 418 -11.87 -10.35 -2.46
CA LEU A 418 -12.32 -11.72 -2.23
C LEU A 418 -11.71 -12.35 -0.97
N GLU A 419 -10.73 -11.68 -0.37
CA GLU A 419 -10.06 -12.07 0.87
C GLU A 419 -9.65 -10.80 1.63
N ASP A 420 -9.36 -10.92 2.93
CA ASP A 420 -8.82 -9.83 3.74
C ASP A 420 -7.48 -9.33 3.17
N ALA A 421 -7.38 -8.03 2.92
CA ALA A 421 -6.12 -7.40 2.52
C ALA A 421 -5.44 -6.76 3.73
N SER A 422 -4.23 -7.22 4.05
CA SER A 422 -3.43 -6.70 5.16
C SER A 422 -2.47 -5.61 4.68
N ILE A 423 -2.66 -4.39 5.19
CA ILE A 423 -1.86 -3.22 4.87
C ILE A 423 -1.07 -2.86 6.13
N THR A 424 0.23 -3.12 6.13
CA THR A 424 1.05 -2.82 7.31
C THR A 424 1.18 -1.30 7.50
N LYS A 425 1.12 -0.84 8.76
CA LYS A 425 1.10 0.59 9.05
C LYS A 425 2.42 1.25 8.68
N THR A 426 2.30 2.28 7.83
CA THR A 426 3.29 3.32 7.55
C THR A 426 2.67 4.63 8.02
N LYS A 427 3.43 5.53 8.64
CA LYS A 427 2.80 6.69 9.29
C LYS A 427 2.30 7.80 8.34
N SER A 428 2.30 7.58 7.03
CA SER A 428 1.43 8.35 6.12
C SER A 428 -0.07 8.15 6.44
N ASN A 429 -0.39 7.20 7.33
CA ASN A 429 -1.72 6.67 7.60
C ASN A 429 -2.17 6.81 9.08
N LEU A 430 -1.55 7.68 9.88
CA LEU A 430 -2.03 8.10 11.22
C LEU A 430 -2.08 9.63 11.26
#